data_AF-A0A813EI54-F1
#
_entry.id   AF-A0A813EI54-F1
#
_cell.length_a   1.000
_cell.length_b   1.000
_cell.length_c   1.000
_cell.angle_alpha   90.00
_cell.angle_beta   90.00
_cell.angle_gamma   90.00
#
_symmetry.space_group_name_H-M   'P 1'
#
loop_
_entity.id
_entity.type
_entity.pdbx_description
1 polymer ?
#
loop_
_entity_poly.entity_id
_entity_poly.type
_entity_poly.pdbx_seq_one_letter_code
_entity_poly.pdbx_strand_id
1 'polypeptide(L)'
;VSFGGRLLRTIGSVYETVAEQHFASLRGNFTVESQFNSWRDSAHAAKVKVNAAGSMVRTAMAVKQMHDVAGSGMMEDEQAKKDEAAKNAMQSFEGSLPVFLQTIWDVSQMDIENTASKVCDKVLKDISVPWQIRHRRAVALLRLGRIFRDAGQVEMKDISEAQVAKQHLEEALYSAIREKQR
;
A
#
# COMPACT_ATOMS: atom_id res chain seq x y z
N VAL A 1 8.87 -2.63 8.64
CA VAL A 1 8.33 -1.61 7.72
C VAL A 1 7.34 -0.81 8.53
N SER A 2 7.57 0.48 8.77
CA SER A 2 6.55 1.29 9.45
C SER A 2 5.45 1.61 8.44
N PHE A 3 4.27 1.02 8.65
CA PHE A 3 3.11 1.21 7.79
C PHE A 3 2.38 2.53 8.12
N GLY A 4 2.44 3.01 9.37
CA GLY A 4 1.86 4.29 9.80
C GLY A 4 2.45 5.47 9.04
N GLY A 5 3.79 5.59 9.03
CA GLY A 5 4.45 6.70 8.37
C GLY A 5 4.26 6.67 6.85
N ARG A 6 4.19 5.47 6.27
CA ARG A 6 3.84 5.30 4.85
C ARG A 6 2.39 5.73 4.57
N LEU A 7 1.44 5.35 5.42
CA LEU A 7 0.03 5.70 5.29
C LEU A 7 -0.20 7.22 5.35
N LEU A 8 0.42 7.89 6.32
CA LEU A 8 0.35 9.34 6.44
C LEU A 8 0.88 10.04 5.19
N ARG A 9 2.02 9.59 4.64
CA ARG A 9 2.56 10.14 3.39
C ARG A 9 1.67 9.86 2.20
N THR A 10 1.05 8.70 2.11
CA THR A 10 0.10 8.37 1.03
C THR A 10 -1.11 9.30 1.07
N ILE A 11 -1.78 9.41 2.22
CA ILE A 11 -2.94 10.31 2.38
C ILE A 11 -2.53 11.76 2.14
N GLY A 12 -1.38 12.18 2.69
CA GLY A 12 -0.85 13.53 2.50
C GLY A 12 -0.61 13.86 1.02
N SER A 13 -0.02 12.93 0.27
CA SER A 13 0.23 13.09 -1.16
C SER A 13 -1.06 13.20 -1.98
N VAL A 14 -2.10 12.45 -1.60
CA VAL A 14 -3.43 12.54 -2.25
C VAL A 14 -4.05 13.91 -1.99
N TYR A 15 -4.00 14.40 -0.74
CA TYR A 15 -4.55 15.70 -0.37
C TYR A 15 -3.87 16.85 -1.12
N GLU A 16 -2.53 16.83 -1.22
CA GLU A 16 -1.78 17.82 -2.00
C GLU A 16 -2.15 17.75 -3.48
N THR A 17 -2.13 16.55 -4.07
CA THR A 17 -2.45 16.35 -5.50
C THR A 17 -3.85 16.85 -5.85
N VAL A 18 -4.86 16.46 -5.07
CA VAL A 18 -6.25 16.87 -5.36
C VAL A 18 -6.47 18.37 -5.15
N ALA A 19 -5.81 18.97 -4.15
CA ALA A 19 -5.85 20.42 -3.97
C ALA A 19 -5.18 21.17 -5.13
N GLU A 20 -4.01 20.71 -5.58
CA GLU A 20 -3.28 21.27 -6.73
C GLU A 20 -4.10 21.15 -8.02
N GLN A 21 -4.71 19.99 -8.26
CA GLN A 21 -5.61 19.78 -9.40
C GLN A 21 -6.80 20.76 -9.35
N HIS A 22 -7.38 21.01 -8.17
CA HIS A 22 -8.44 21.99 -8.03
C HIS A 22 -7.96 23.40 -8.38
N PHE A 23 -6.80 23.83 -7.89
CA PHE A 23 -6.24 25.13 -8.26
C PHE A 23 -5.90 25.24 -9.74
N ALA A 24 -5.37 24.17 -10.34
CA ALA A 24 -5.09 24.11 -11.78
C ALA A 24 -6.38 24.27 -12.59
N SER A 25 -7.46 23.58 -12.21
CA SER A 25 -8.76 23.71 -12.89
C SER A 25 -9.37 25.12 -12.78
N LEU A 26 -9.08 25.86 -11.70
CA LEU A 26 -9.52 27.25 -11.54
C LEU A 26 -8.73 28.24 -12.42
N ARG A 27 -7.47 27.93 -12.77
CA ARG A 27 -6.64 28.77 -13.66
C ARG A 27 -7.01 28.63 -15.15
N GLY A 28 -7.90 27.70 -15.49
CA GLY A 28 -8.40 27.47 -16.83
C GLY A 28 -7.70 26.30 -17.55
N ASN A 29 -8.50 25.47 -18.22
CA ASN A 29 -8.07 24.22 -18.88
C ASN A 29 -7.19 24.43 -20.14
N PHE A 30 -6.67 25.63 -20.39
CA PHE A 30 -5.98 26.00 -21.64
C PHE A 30 -4.49 26.30 -21.48
N THR A 31 -3.90 26.03 -20.30
CA THR A 31 -2.47 26.21 -20.06
C THR A 31 -1.72 24.87 -20.16
N VAL A 32 -0.56 24.88 -20.83
CA VAL A 32 0.35 23.72 -21.01
C VAL A 32 0.70 23.05 -19.67
N GLU A 33 0.74 23.82 -18.57
CA GLU A 33 0.92 23.29 -17.20
C GLU A 33 -0.19 22.31 -16.78
N SER A 34 -1.45 22.55 -17.14
CA SER A 34 -2.56 21.65 -16.80
C SER A 34 -2.45 20.32 -17.53
N GLN A 35 -1.96 20.32 -18.78
CA GLN A 35 -1.70 19.10 -19.54
C GLN A 35 -0.53 18.32 -18.93
N PHE A 36 0.56 19.01 -18.54
CA PHE A 36 1.71 18.38 -17.89
C PHE A 36 1.34 17.73 -16.55
N ASN A 37 0.54 18.41 -15.73
CA ASN A 37 0.08 17.86 -14.45
C ASN A 37 -0.80 16.63 -14.65
N SER A 38 -1.73 16.66 -15.60
CA SER A 38 -2.56 15.49 -15.93
C SER A 38 -1.74 14.29 -16.42
N TRP A 39 -0.63 14.55 -17.14
CA TRP A 39 0.27 13.51 -17.60
C TRP A 39 1.13 12.95 -16.46
N ARG A 40 1.64 13.81 -15.58
CA ARG A 40 2.35 13.40 -14.36
C ARG A 40 1.48 12.52 -13.47
N ASP A 41 0.22 12.90 -13.28
CA ASP A 41 -0.72 12.15 -12.44
C ASP A 41 -1.07 10.80 -13.09
N SER A 42 -1.25 10.78 -14.42
CA SER A 42 -1.41 9.54 -15.20
C SER A 42 -0.18 8.63 -15.10
N ALA A 43 1.03 9.19 -15.15
CA ALA A 43 2.28 8.46 -15.00
C ALA A 43 2.45 7.92 -13.57
N HIS A 44 2.06 8.69 -12.55
CA HIS A 44 2.04 8.23 -11.17
C HIS A 44 1.06 7.07 -10.98
N ALA A 45 -0.16 7.19 -11.49
CA ALA A 45 -1.15 6.11 -11.43
C ALA A 45 -0.68 4.85 -12.17
N ALA A 46 -0.07 5.00 -13.35
CA ALA A 46 0.51 3.88 -14.08
C ALA A 46 1.66 3.22 -13.29
N LYS A 47 2.55 4.01 -12.69
CA LYS A 47 3.64 3.52 -11.85
C LYS A 47 3.15 2.73 -10.65
N VAL A 48 2.13 3.23 -9.94
CA VAL A 48 1.52 2.53 -8.79
C VAL A 48 0.92 1.19 -9.23
N LYS A 49 0.18 1.16 -10.35
CA LYS A 49 -0.39 -0.07 -10.90
C LYS A 49 0.67 -1.08 -11.34
N VAL A 50 1.73 -0.63 -12.01
CA VAL A 50 2.85 -1.49 -12.43
C VAL A 50 3.59 -2.05 -11.22
N ASN A 51 3.84 -1.22 -10.21
CA ASN A 51 4.48 -1.67 -8.97
C ASN A 51 3.63 -2.73 -8.26
N ALA A 52 2.32 -2.51 -8.10
CA ALA A 52 1.41 -3.47 -7.51
C ALA A 52 1.36 -4.79 -8.30
N ALA A 53 1.28 -4.73 -9.63
CA ALA A 53 1.32 -5.91 -10.50
C ALA A 53 2.66 -6.67 -10.37
N GLY A 54 3.78 -5.97 -10.36
CA GLY A 54 5.11 -6.57 -10.13
C GLY A 54 5.24 -7.21 -8.75
N SER A 55 4.67 -6.61 -7.71
CA SER A 55 4.59 -7.20 -6.37
C SER A 55 3.72 -8.47 -6.35
N MET A 56 2.58 -8.47 -7.05
CA MET A 56 1.74 -9.67 -7.21
C MET A 56 2.47 -10.81 -7.94
N VAL A 57 3.18 -10.52 -9.04
CA VAL A 57 3.97 -11.53 -9.78
C VAL A 57 5.07 -12.12 -8.89
N ARG A 58 5.81 -11.29 -8.16
CA ARG A 58 6.84 -11.74 -7.21
C ARG A 58 6.25 -12.63 -6.12
N THR A 59 5.08 -12.27 -5.61
CA THR A 59 4.35 -13.07 -4.62
C THR A 59 3.92 -14.41 -5.18
N ALA A 60 3.37 -14.44 -6.40
CA ALA A 60 2.98 -15.68 -7.06
C ALA A 60 4.19 -16.59 -7.32
N MET A 61 5.33 -16.03 -7.72
CA MET A 61 6.59 -16.77 -7.86
C MET A 61 7.08 -17.31 -6.51
N ALA A 62 7.01 -16.51 -5.44
CA ALA A 62 7.37 -16.95 -4.09
C ALA A 62 6.47 -18.11 -3.63
N VAL A 63 5.14 -18.02 -3.80
CA VAL A 63 4.21 -19.12 -3.51
C VAL A 63 4.56 -20.38 -4.30
N LYS A 64 4.90 -20.25 -5.59
CA LYS A 64 5.30 -21.39 -6.42
C LYS A 64 6.58 -22.06 -5.91
N GLN A 65 7.61 -21.27 -5.60
CA GLN A 65 8.86 -21.79 -5.04
C GLN A 65 8.63 -22.51 -3.71
N MET A 66 7.76 -21.97 -2.85
CA MET A 66 7.37 -22.61 -1.61
C MET A 66 6.63 -23.95 -1.84
N HIS A 67 5.75 -23.99 -2.84
CA HIS A 67 5.02 -25.19 -3.22
C HIS A 67 5.93 -26.26 -3.81
N ASP A 68 6.89 -25.88 -4.66
CA ASP A 68 7.83 -26.82 -5.28
C ASP A 68 8.76 -27.45 -4.24
N VAL A 69 9.23 -26.68 -3.26
CA VAL A 69 10.04 -27.17 -2.12
C VAL A 69 9.23 -28.09 -1.20
N ALA A 70 7.93 -27.81 -1.02
CA ALA A 70 7.04 -28.68 -0.24
C ALA A 70 6.64 -29.96 -1.00
N GLY A 71 6.50 -29.90 -2.32
CA GLY A 71 6.07 -31.00 -3.19
C GLY A 71 7.16 -32.00 -3.55
N SER A 72 8.44 -31.61 -3.54
CA SER A 72 9.57 -32.49 -3.85
C SER A 72 9.95 -33.49 -2.74
N GLY A 73 9.28 -33.45 -1.59
CA GLY A 73 9.56 -34.32 -0.43
C GLY A 73 8.63 -35.51 -0.23
N MET A 74 7.64 -35.73 -1.11
CA MET A 74 6.53 -36.67 -0.89
C MET A 74 6.81 -38.15 -1.24
N MET A 75 8.08 -38.59 -1.31
CA MET A 75 8.39 -40.02 -1.36
C MET A 75 9.21 -40.44 -0.12
N GLU A 76 8.53 -41.26 0.69
CA GLU A 76 9.00 -42.11 1.79
C GLU A 76 9.38 -41.49 3.16
N ASP A 77 8.65 -41.99 4.17
CA ASP A 77 8.84 -42.05 5.64
C ASP A 77 8.24 -40.93 6.54
N GLU A 78 7.31 -41.31 7.42
CA GLU A 78 6.05 -40.56 7.62
C GLU A 78 5.92 -39.66 8.87
N GLN A 79 6.93 -39.59 9.76
CA GLN A 79 6.80 -38.78 11.00
C GLN A 79 8.00 -37.83 11.27
N ALA A 80 9.24 -38.24 11.01
CA ALA A 80 10.42 -37.39 11.21
C ALA A 80 10.62 -36.35 10.08
N LYS A 81 10.28 -36.71 8.84
CA LYS A 81 10.32 -35.78 7.69
C LYS A 81 9.16 -34.79 7.67
N LYS A 82 8.03 -35.06 8.35
CA LYS A 82 6.94 -34.06 8.49
C LYS A 82 7.40 -32.83 9.26
N ASP A 83 8.18 -33.02 10.33
CA ASP A 83 8.77 -31.90 11.08
C ASP A 83 9.85 -31.17 10.29
N GLU A 84 10.63 -31.87 9.46
CA GLU A 84 11.65 -31.27 8.60
C GLU A 84 11.04 -30.53 7.39
N ALA A 85 10.02 -31.10 6.75
CA ALA A 85 9.25 -30.45 5.69
C ALA A 85 8.47 -29.24 6.22
N ALA A 86 7.91 -29.33 7.44
CA ALA A 86 7.29 -28.19 8.12
C ALA A 86 8.31 -27.09 8.42
N LYS A 87 9.51 -27.43 8.90
CA LYS A 87 10.61 -26.47 9.10
C LYS A 87 11.08 -25.83 7.80
N ASN A 88 11.22 -26.60 6.72
CA ASN A 88 11.64 -26.09 5.41
C ASN A 88 10.57 -25.20 4.78
N ALA A 89 9.30 -25.56 4.87
CA ALA A 89 8.18 -24.73 4.44
C ALA A 89 8.12 -23.40 5.24
N MET A 90 8.38 -23.47 6.55
CA MET A 90 8.40 -22.32 7.45
C MET A 90 9.59 -21.39 7.19
N GLN A 91 10.78 -21.92 6.91
CA GLN A 91 11.94 -21.12 6.49
C GLN A 91 11.73 -20.48 5.11
N SER A 92 11.14 -21.21 4.17
CA SER A 92 10.77 -20.67 2.84
C SER A 92 9.70 -19.57 2.96
N PHE A 93 8.78 -19.71 3.92
CA PHE A 93 7.79 -18.69 4.26
C PHE A 93 8.44 -17.45 4.86
N GLU A 94 9.33 -17.60 5.84
CA GLU A 94 10.08 -16.48 6.42
C GLU A 94 10.84 -15.68 5.35
N GLY A 95 11.45 -16.37 4.38
CA GLY A 95 12.13 -15.73 3.26
C GLY A 95 11.20 -14.95 2.33
N SER A 96 9.95 -15.40 2.19
CA SER A 96 8.95 -14.80 1.29
C SER A 96 8.07 -13.74 1.96
N LEU A 97 7.98 -13.75 3.29
CA LEU A 97 7.16 -12.86 4.11
C LEU A 97 7.33 -11.36 3.78
N PRO A 98 8.55 -10.82 3.56
CA PRO A 98 8.72 -9.42 3.18
C PRO A 98 8.04 -9.07 1.85
N VAL A 99 8.03 -10.01 0.89
CA VAL A 99 7.38 -9.82 -0.41
C VAL A 99 5.86 -9.82 -0.25
N PHE A 100 5.32 -10.75 0.53
CA PHE A 100 3.88 -10.76 0.84
C PHE A 100 3.42 -9.47 1.52
N LEU A 101 4.13 -9.04 2.57
CA LEU A 101 3.81 -7.82 3.29
C LEU A 101 3.87 -6.58 2.40
N GLN A 102 4.86 -6.51 1.50
CA GLN A 102 4.96 -5.42 0.54
C GLN A 102 3.81 -5.44 -0.47
N THR A 103 3.38 -6.62 -0.94
CA THR A 103 2.24 -6.74 -1.87
C THR A 103 0.92 -6.34 -1.21
N ILE A 104 0.67 -6.80 0.02
CA ILE A 104 -0.52 -6.40 0.77
C ILE A 104 -0.53 -4.89 0.95
N TRP A 105 0.61 -4.31 1.33
CA TRP A 105 0.76 -2.85 1.41
C TRP A 105 0.44 -2.15 0.09
N ASP A 106 1.01 -2.60 -1.04
CA ASP A 106 0.81 -1.97 -2.33
C ASP A 106 -0.67 -1.99 -2.75
N VAL A 107 -1.38 -3.09 -2.46
CA VAL A 107 -2.83 -3.22 -2.72
C VAL A 107 -3.63 -2.29 -1.82
N SER A 108 -3.36 -2.29 -0.52
CA SER A 108 -4.03 -1.40 0.44
C SER A 108 -3.78 0.07 0.10
N GLN A 109 -2.55 0.43 -0.25
CA GLN A 109 -2.17 1.78 -0.64
C GLN A 109 -3.00 2.25 -1.84
N MET A 110 -3.16 1.41 -2.87
CA MET A 110 -3.96 1.74 -4.05
C MET A 110 -5.44 1.97 -3.70
N ASP A 111 -6.02 1.17 -2.81
CA ASP A 111 -7.40 1.37 -2.36
C ASP A 111 -7.58 2.68 -1.57
N ILE A 112 -6.65 2.95 -0.63
CA ILE A 112 -6.61 4.19 0.16
C ILE A 112 -6.51 5.41 -0.77
N GLU A 113 -5.60 5.39 -1.74
CA GLU A 113 -5.41 6.49 -2.69
C GLU A 113 -6.69 6.76 -3.48
N ASN A 114 -7.30 5.71 -4.03
CA ASN A 114 -8.52 5.81 -4.82
C ASN A 114 -9.69 6.35 -3.99
N THR A 115 -9.89 5.83 -2.77
CA THR A 115 -10.99 6.23 -1.90
C THR A 115 -10.80 7.66 -1.39
N ALA A 116 -9.61 8.00 -0.89
CA ALA A 116 -9.30 9.35 -0.42
C ALA A 116 -9.44 10.38 -1.55
N SER A 117 -8.94 10.07 -2.75
CA SER A 117 -9.06 10.95 -3.91
C SER A 117 -10.52 11.22 -4.26
N LYS A 118 -11.35 10.17 -4.36
CA LYS A 118 -12.80 10.30 -4.64
C LYS A 118 -13.53 11.16 -3.59
N VAL A 119 -13.19 11.00 -2.31
CA VAL A 119 -13.80 11.79 -1.23
C VAL A 119 -13.39 13.26 -1.34
N CYS A 120 -12.10 13.54 -1.55
CA CYS A 120 -11.60 14.90 -1.73
C CYS A 120 -12.26 15.57 -2.95
N ASP A 121 -12.40 14.83 -4.05
CA ASP A 121 -13.08 15.30 -5.25
C ASP A 121 -14.53 15.71 -4.98
N LYS A 122 -15.28 14.89 -4.24
CA LYS A 122 -16.66 15.22 -3.84
C LYS A 122 -16.70 16.50 -3.00
N VAL A 123 -15.77 16.67 -2.06
CA VAL A 123 -15.69 17.85 -1.19
C VAL A 123 -15.37 19.13 -1.97
N LEU A 124 -14.49 19.05 -2.98
CA LEU A 124 -14.04 20.19 -3.78
C LEU A 124 -14.95 20.49 -4.98
N LYS A 125 -15.76 19.54 -5.44
CA LYS A 125 -16.69 19.69 -6.57
C LYS A 125 -18.16 19.85 -6.13
N ASP A 126 -18.41 19.90 -4.83
CA ASP A 126 -19.72 20.10 -4.22
C ASP A 126 -20.40 21.40 -4.68
N ILE A 127 -21.43 21.27 -5.52
CA ILE A 127 -22.18 22.41 -6.08
C ILE A 127 -23.17 23.02 -5.09
N SER A 128 -23.44 22.36 -3.96
CA SER A 128 -24.35 22.90 -2.94
C SER A 128 -23.75 24.09 -2.18
N VAL A 129 -22.44 24.32 -2.31
CA VAL A 129 -21.74 25.44 -1.65
C VAL A 129 -21.11 26.42 -2.66
N PRO A 130 -21.00 27.71 -2.32
CA PRO A 130 -20.33 28.70 -3.15
C PRO A 130 -18.87 28.33 -3.46
N TRP A 131 -18.37 28.78 -4.62
CA TRP A 131 -17.02 28.43 -5.11
C TRP A 131 -15.90 28.88 -4.15
N GLN A 132 -16.11 29.97 -3.42
CA GLN A 132 -15.17 30.48 -2.41
C GLN A 132 -14.98 29.49 -1.25
N ILE A 133 -16.03 28.78 -0.85
CA ILE A 133 -15.96 27.74 0.18
C ILE A 133 -15.16 26.54 -0.33
N ARG A 134 -15.37 26.13 -1.58
CA ARG A 134 -14.59 25.07 -2.22
C ARG A 134 -13.11 25.43 -2.34
N HIS A 135 -12.81 26.66 -2.72
CA HIS A 135 -11.45 27.17 -2.76
C HIS A 135 -10.77 27.13 -1.37
N ARG A 136 -11.47 27.56 -0.32
CA ARG A 136 -10.96 27.47 1.07
C ARG A 136 -10.75 26.01 1.51
N ARG A 137 -11.65 25.09 1.13
CA ARG A 137 -11.48 23.64 1.37
C ARG A 137 -10.21 23.13 0.68
N ALA A 138 -9.94 23.53 -0.56
CA ALA A 138 -8.71 23.15 -1.28
C ALA A 138 -7.44 23.69 -0.60
N VAL A 139 -7.45 24.94 -0.11
CA VAL A 139 -6.32 25.52 0.64
C VAL A 139 -6.07 24.76 1.94
N ALA A 140 -7.14 24.44 2.67
CA ALA A 140 -7.04 23.64 3.89
C ALA A 140 -6.51 22.23 3.61
N LEU A 141 -6.99 21.59 2.54
CA LEU A 141 -6.55 20.26 2.10
C LEU A 141 -5.06 20.24 1.75
N LEU A 142 -4.57 21.25 1.01
CA LEU A 142 -3.15 21.41 0.71
C LEU A 142 -2.29 21.52 1.97
N ARG A 143 -2.76 22.28 2.97
CA ARG A 143 -2.05 22.43 4.25
C ARG A 143 -2.06 21.13 5.06
N LEU A 144 -3.19 20.44 5.12
CA LEU A 144 -3.30 19.13 5.77
C LEU A 144 -2.39 18.10 5.12
N GLY A 145 -2.32 18.09 3.79
CA GLY A 145 -1.46 17.18 3.04
C GLY A 145 0.01 17.31 3.42
N ARG A 146 0.50 18.56 3.51
CA ARG A 146 1.87 18.85 3.98
C ARG A 146 2.11 18.38 5.41
N ILE A 147 1.18 18.68 6.33
CA ILE A 147 1.27 18.24 7.73
C ILE A 147 1.37 16.71 7.82
N PHE A 148 0.54 15.99 7.06
CA PHE A 148 0.52 14.52 7.07
C PHE A 148 1.81 13.95 6.49
N ARG A 149 2.33 14.54 5.41
CA ARG A 149 3.60 14.12 4.82
C ARG A 149 4.77 14.32 5.77
N ASP A 150 4.82 15.47 6.44
CA ASP A 150 5.88 15.81 7.39
C ASP A 150 5.80 14.90 8.63
N ALA A 151 4.60 14.68 9.18
CA ALA A 151 4.39 13.75 10.29
C ALA A 151 4.82 12.32 9.92
N GLY A 152 4.48 11.86 8.71
CA GLY A 152 4.89 10.56 8.22
C GLY A 152 6.40 10.43 7.96
N GLN A 153 7.16 11.52 7.79
CA GLN A 153 8.62 11.47 7.68
C GLN A 153 9.29 11.26 9.05
N VAL A 154 8.70 11.82 10.12
CA VAL A 154 9.21 11.67 11.50
C VAL A 154 9.10 10.22 11.96
N GLU A 155 7.96 9.56 11.72
CA GLU A 155 7.75 8.15 12.07
C GLU A 155 8.72 7.17 11.38
N MET A 156 9.35 7.55 10.26
CA MET A 156 10.28 6.63 9.57
C MET A 156 11.67 6.57 10.22
N LYS A 157 11.99 7.52 11.11
CA LYS A 157 13.25 7.54 11.86
C LYS A 157 13.20 6.72 13.14
N ASP A 158 12.00 6.47 13.66
CA ASP A 158 11.80 5.71 14.87
C ASP A 158 11.22 4.32 14.54
N ILE A 159 11.90 3.29 15.07
CA ILE A 159 11.38 1.95 15.43
C ILE A 159 11.75 0.73 14.54
N SER A 160 12.33 -0.21 15.28
CA SER A 160 12.40 -1.69 15.23
C SER A 160 11.06 -2.44 14.94
N GLU A 161 10.11 -1.85 14.20
CA GLU A 161 8.72 -2.33 14.02
C GLU A 161 8.60 -3.52 13.06
N ALA A 162 9.61 -3.74 12.21
CA ALA A 162 9.60 -4.84 11.25
C ALA A 162 9.56 -6.22 11.94
N GLN A 163 10.27 -6.38 13.06
CA GLN A 163 10.28 -7.61 13.85
C GLN A 163 8.92 -7.86 14.53
N VAL A 164 8.29 -6.81 15.06
CA VAL A 164 7.02 -6.91 15.78
C VAL A 164 5.86 -7.20 14.82
N ALA A 165 5.84 -6.54 13.66
CA ALA A 165 4.87 -6.83 12.61
C ALA A 165 5.03 -8.26 12.06
N LYS A 166 6.27 -8.76 11.97
CA LYS A 166 6.56 -10.14 11.61
C LYS A 166 5.99 -11.11 12.65
N GLN A 167 6.26 -10.91 13.94
CA GLN A 167 5.79 -11.77 15.02
C GLN A 167 4.26 -11.86 15.08
N HIS A 168 3.55 -10.72 15.01
CA HIS A 168 2.09 -10.73 15.05
C HIS A 168 1.46 -11.39 13.81
N LEU A 169 2.08 -11.22 12.64
CA LEU A 169 1.61 -11.89 11.42
C LEU A 169 1.84 -13.40 11.49
N GLU A 170 3.00 -13.82 12.01
CA GLU A 170 3.30 -15.23 12.26
C GLU A 170 2.29 -15.83 13.23
N GLU A 171 2.05 -15.20 14.38
CA GLU A 171 1.05 -15.65 15.36
C GLU A 171 -0.35 -15.79 14.76
N ALA A 172 -0.81 -14.79 14.01
CA ALA A 172 -2.13 -14.81 13.36
C ALA A 172 -2.24 -15.90 12.28
N LEU A 173 -1.15 -16.17 11.56
CA LEU A 173 -1.13 -17.22 10.56
C LEU A 173 -1.10 -18.61 11.21
N TYR A 174 -0.31 -18.79 12.27
CA TYR A 174 -0.29 -20.02 13.04
C TYR A 174 -1.67 -20.34 13.64
N SER A 175 -2.40 -19.33 14.15
CA SER A 175 -3.76 -19.54 14.63
C SER A 175 -4.71 -19.97 13.50
N ALA A 176 -4.62 -19.35 12.33
CA ALA A 176 -5.47 -19.68 11.18
C ALA A 176 -5.21 -21.10 10.62
N ILE A 177 -3.94 -21.53 10.57
CA ILE A 177 -3.57 -22.89 10.15
C ILE A 177 -4.07 -23.92 11.16
N ARG A 178 -3.96 -23.62 12.46
CA ARG A 178 -4.39 -24.51 13.56
C ARG A 178 -5.91 -24.66 13.62
N GLU A 179 -6.67 -23.61 13.32
CA GLU A 179 -8.14 -23.68 13.22
C GLU A 179 -8.61 -24.56 12.05
N LYS A 180 -7.90 -24.56 10.92
CA LYS A 180 -8.27 -25.36 9.75
C LYS A 180 -8.02 -26.87 9.90
N GLN A 181 -7.29 -27.29 10.94
CA GLN A 181 -7.02 -28.72 11.25
C GLN A 181 -7.96 -29.32 12.31
N ARG A 182 -8.88 -28.52 12.88
CA ARG A 182 -9.99 -29.02 13.71
C ARG A 182 -11.24 -29.20 12.89
#